data_AF-A0A7J3U8J2-F1
#
_entry.id   AF-A0A7J3U8J2-F1
#
_cell.length_a   1.000
_cell.length_b   1.000
_cell.length_c   1.000
_cell.angle_alpha   90.00
_cell.angle_beta   90.00
_cell.angle_gamma   90.00
#
_symmetry.space_group_name_H-M   'P 1'
#
loop_
_entity.id
_entity.type
_entity.pdbx_description
1 polymer ?
#
loop_
_entity_poly.entity_id
_entity_poly.type
_entity_poly.pdbx_seq_one_letter_code
_entity_poly.pdbx_strand_id
1 'polypeptide(L)'
;AAVLTTTVGGKKAVGKPEVSAVWLLVGVFSAALFKFGQLSLRIFKGMIEGVVSIGKYAIGGTPREGWLYGGVATSPALLGVGWIIGPRIASFVFVGGLLGWVIILPLIALVGGLPVEAKTPLDGIYMIWGNQIRYIGVGAMLVGGLWTIWTLRSNLASGIHEAVLGMKKGAGAESKKRTERDINLKTVFLLIGLITIPIFLIYIWISQMYVLSGFMAIYAVLFAFIASAIAGYMAGLLGSSNNPISGVTVAVLLVTSLILFAAGIGVEGMAIAILIAAVICTGAAISGDVLQSLACGQMIGATPKKQQIMEIIGVVFAAPVIAFVVQMLDNAFVIGSKDLPAPQSFLMAGIVKGILGGEMLWPYVIVGAVLAFVLILVGLPVLPVAIGIYLPFTLSIPIFTGGVIRHFTNKVIEKKYGSAEEEEISDWELAIKQTDIKPKEKAIRTGLLLTAGFVAGEALMGVIIAALYSLNIHIELFPSGQEPWWPALLVWGYLGALLLYIPMREILGKKA
;
A
#
# COMPACT_ATOMS: atom_id res chain seq x y z
N ALA A 1 5.79 -18.73 -5.49
CA ALA A 1 6.62 -19.39 -4.45
C ALA A 1 5.97 -20.62 -3.81
N ALA A 2 4.72 -20.58 -3.33
CA ALA A 2 4.04 -21.73 -2.70
C ALA A 2 3.53 -22.83 -3.68
N VAL A 3 3.39 -22.50 -4.96
CA VAL A 3 2.92 -23.44 -6.00
C VAL A 3 4.07 -24.27 -6.62
N LEU A 4 5.32 -23.87 -6.39
CA LEU A 4 6.51 -24.51 -7.00
C LEU A 4 6.88 -25.86 -6.38
N THR A 5 6.35 -26.23 -5.21
CA THR A 5 6.78 -27.45 -4.51
C THR A 5 5.95 -28.72 -4.81
N THR A 6 4.77 -28.62 -5.44
CA THR A 6 3.81 -29.74 -5.40
C THR A 6 3.47 -30.45 -6.71
N THR A 7 3.86 -29.97 -7.90
CA THR A 7 3.17 -30.41 -9.14
C THR A 7 4.00 -30.99 -10.30
N VAL A 8 5.32 -31.21 -10.18
CA VAL A 8 6.05 -32.01 -11.18
C VAL A 8 6.19 -33.45 -10.70
N GLY A 9 5.45 -34.34 -11.36
CA GLY A 9 5.23 -35.72 -10.94
C GLY A 9 6.46 -36.63 -10.93
N GLY A 10 6.27 -37.79 -10.29
CA GLY A 10 6.95 -39.03 -10.70
C GLY A 10 8.03 -39.58 -9.79
N LYS A 11 8.32 -39.02 -8.61
CA LYS A 11 9.08 -39.70 -7.54
C LYS A 11 8.56 -39.25 -6.19
N LYS A 12 8.33 -40.21 -5.28
CA LYS A 12 8.01 -39.95 -3.86
C LYS A 12 9.01 -38.93 -3.32
N ALA A 13 8.59 -37.67 -3.16
CA ALA A 13 9.39 -36.62 -2.57
C ALA A 13 9.44 -36.86 -1.06
N VAL A 14 10.41 -37.68 -0.64
CA VAL A 14 10.80 -37.81 0.76
C VAL A 14 11.39 -36.46 1.20
N GLY A 15 10.70 -35.77 2.10
CA GLY A 15 11.20 -34.70 2.96
C GLY A 15 11.95 -33.55 2.28
N LYS A 16 11.25 -32.66 1.56
CA LYS A 16 11.84 -31.36 1.19
C LYS A 16 11.75 -30.38 2.37
N PRO A 17 12.75 -29.50 2.58
CA PRO A 17 12.67 -28.45 3.60
C PRO A 17 11.69 -27.36 3.16
N GLU A 18 10.39 -27.59 3.35
CA GLU A 18 9.37 -26.59 3.08
C GLU A 18 9.37 -25.50 4.17
N VAL A 19 9.12 -24.26 3.76
CA VAL A 19 8.81 -23.19 4.70
C VAL A 19 7.38 -23.45 5.15
N SER A 20 7.20 -23.77 6.43
CA SER A 20 5.90 -24.17 6.96
C SER A 20 4.88 -23.01 6.89
N ALA A 21 3.75 -23.25 6.24
CA ALA A 21 2.60 -22.34 6.22
C ALA A 21 2.03 -22.05 7.62
N VAL A 22 2.43 -22.85 8.63
CA VAL A 22 2.09 -22.62 10.04
C VAL A 22 2.49 -21.23 10.50
N TRP A 23 3.60 -20.67 10.03
CA TRP A 23 4.03 -19.33 10.44
C TRP A 23 3.07 -18.22 9.98
N LEU A 24 2.46 -18.38 8.82
CA LEU A 24 1.39 -17.50 8.36
C LEU A 24 0.20 -17.55 9.32
N LEU A 25 -0.27 -18.75 9.67
CA LEU A 25 -1.39 -18.94 10.59
C LEU A 25 -1.08 -18.39 11.99
N VAL A 26 0.12 -18.65 12.53
CA VAL A 26 0.58 -18.09 13.81
C VAL A 26 0.53 -16.56 13.77
N GLY A 27 1.02 -15.95 12.68
CA GLY A 27 0.92 -14.50 12.47
C GLY A 27 -0.53 -14.01 12.45
N VAL A 28 -1.40 -14.68 11.69
CA VAL A 28 -2.83 -14.33 11.60
C VAL A 28 -3.49 -14.36 12.97
N PHE A 29 -3.37 -15.46 13.71
CA PHE A 29 -4.05 -15.61 15.00
C PHE A 29 -3.49 -14.65 16.06
N SER A 30 -2.17 -14.49 16.14
CA SER A 30 -1.55 -13.61 17.14
C SER A 30 -1.91 -12.14 16.91
N ALA A 31 -1.86 -11.65 15.67
CA ALA A 31 -2.26 -10.28 15.37
C ALA A 31 -3.78 -10.06 15.48
N ALA A 32 -4.58 -11.05 15.08
CA ALA A 32 -6.03 -10.99 15.24
C ALA A 32 -6.43 -10.93 16.73
N LEU A 33 -5.86 -11.80 17.58
CA LEU A 33 -6.13 -11.78 19.03
C LEU A 33 -5.67 -10.46 19.66
N PHE A 34 -4.51 -9.94 19.26
CA PHE A 34 -4.04 -8.64 19.72
C PHE A 34 -5.02 -7.52 19.35
N LYS A 35 -5.46 -7.47 18.08
CA LYS A 35 -6.39 -6.44 17.60
C LYS A 35 -7.77 -6.55 18.22
N PHE A 36 -8.26 -7.78 18.44
CA PHE A 36 -9.51 -8.04 19.14
C PHE A 36 -9.46 -7.58 20.60
N GLY A 37 -8.38 -7.92 21.31
CA GLY A 37 -8.13 -7.45 22.67
C GLY A 37 -8.04 -5.93 22.77
N GLN A 38 -7.43 -5.30 21.76
CA GLN A 38 -7.25 -3.85 21.68
C GLN A 38 -8.56 -3.09 21.41
N LEU A 39 -9.29 -3.44 20.35
CA LEU A 39 -10.40 -2.63 19.86
C LEU A 39 -11.77 -3.15 20.28
N SER A 40 -11.97 -4.47 20.39
CA SER A 40 -13.26 -5.03 20.80
C SER A 40 -13.36 -5.11 22.32
N LEU A 41 -12.40 -5.79 22.96
CA LEU A 41 -12.40 -5.99 24.41
C LEU A 41 -11.87 -4.78 25.20
N ARG A 42 -11.14 -3.87 24.55
CA ARG A 42 -10.54 -2.68 25.17
C ARG A 42 -9.65 -3.01 26.37
N ILE A 43 -8.93 -4.13 26.33
CA ILE A 43 -8.06 -4.57 27.44
C ILE A 43 -6.86 -3.64 27.60
N PHE A 44 -6.44 -2.97 26.52
CA PHE A 44 -5.32 -2.04 26.54
C PHE A 44 -5.43 -0.99 25.43
N LYS A 45 -4.77 0.16 25.64
CA LYS A 45 -4.69 1.23 24.63
C LYS A 45 -3.82 0.81 23.45
N GLY A 46 -4.33 1.04 22.23
CA GLY A 46 -3.60 0.80 21.00
C GLY A 46 -2.54 1.84 20.64
N MET A 47 -2.61 3.01 21.27
CA MET A 47 -1.74 4.14 21.03
C MET A 47 -1.42 4.83 22.34
N ILE A 48 -0.16 5.21 22.49
CA ILE A 48 0.36 6.00 23.60
C ILE A 48 0.93 7.25 22.99
N GLU A 49 0.43 8.41 23.40
CA GLU A 49 0.88 9.68 22.87
C GLU A 49 0.75 10.77 23.91
N GLY A 50 1.54 11.82 23.73
CA GLY A 50 1.53 12.98 24.59
C GLY A 50 2.20 14.15 23.92
N VAL A 51 1.88 15.32 24.46
CA VAL A 51 2.50 16.58 24.06
C VAL A 51 3.10 17.23 25.29
N VAL A 52 4.30 17.77 25.13
CA VAL A 52 5.05 18.42 26.20
C VAL A 52 5.34 19.85 25.77
N SER A 53 5.02 20.80 26.64
CA SER A 53 5.41 22.20 26.46
C SER A 53 6.90 22.34 26.80
N ILE A 54 7.70 22.84 25.86
CA ILE A 54 9.14 23.06 26.02
C ILE A 54 9.48 24.47 26.53
N GLY A 55 8.45 25.27 26.83
CA GLY A 55 8.60 26.62 27.38
C GLY A 55 8.01 27.70 26.49
N LYS A 56 8.00 28.93 27.00
CA LYS A 56 7.52 30.13 26.32
C LYS A 56 8.68 30.86 25.67
N TYR A 57 8.51 31.19 24.40
CA TYR A 57 9.48 31.93 23.59
C TYR A 57 8.81 33.18 23.03
N ALA A 58 9.53 34.30 23.04
CA ALA A 58 9.04 35.53 22.42
C ALA A 58 9.34 35.50 20.91
N ILE A 59 8.31 35.23 20.10
CA ILE A 59 8.41 35.31 18.64
C ILE A 59 7.56 36.48 18.16
N GLY A 60 8.18 37.41 17.44
CA GLY A 60 7.51 38.62 16.93
C GLY A 60 6.90 39.49 18.03
N GLY A 61 7.51 39.51 19.23
CA GLY A 61 7.00 40.26 20.39
C GLY A 61 5.83 39.59 21.14
N THR A 62 5.33 38.46 20.67
CA THR A 62 4.27 37.68 21.35
C THR A 62 4.87 36.46 22.06
N PRO A 63 4.52 36.20 23.34
CA PRO A 63 4.94 34.99 24.03
C PRO A 63 4.17 33.79 23.49
N ARG A 64 4.88 32.80 22.95
CA ARG A 64 4.31 31.59 22.37
C ARG A 64 4.94 30.36 22.98
N GLU A 65 4.12 29.34 23.23
CA GLU A 65 4.60 28.07 23.76
C GLU A 65 5.12 27.18 22.64
N GLY A 66 6.31 26.61 22.85
CA GLY A 66 6.81 25.53 22.02
C GLY A 66 6.23 24.20 22.48
N TRP A 67 5.85 23.35 21.53
CA TRP A 67 5.27 22.04 21.81
C TRP A 67 6.06 20.94 21.12
N LEU A 68 6.34 19.86 21.85
CA LEU A 68 6.86 18.62 21.29
C LEU A 68 5.82 17.52 21.39
N TYR A 69 5.70 16.72 20.33
CA TYR A 69 4.85 15.54 20.28
C TYR A 69 5.69 14.28 20.37
N GLY A 70 5.21 13.29 21.12
CA GLY A 70 5.77 11.94 21.14
C GLY A 70 4.66 10.91 21.26
N GLY A 71 4.83 9.77 20.59
CA GLY A 71 3.89 8.67 20.76
C GLY A 71 4.25 7.46 19.91
N VAL A 72 3.71 6.30 20.30
CA VAL A 72 3.86 5.01 19.65
C VAL A 72 2.51 4.31 19.56
N ALA A 73 2.21 3.75 18.40
CA ALA A 73 1.10 2.80 18.23
C ALA A 73 1.63 1.37 18.34
N THR A 74 0.91 0.54 19.07
CA THR A 74 1.18 -0.90 19.15
C THR A 74 0.37 -1.61 18.09
N SER A 75 0.97 -1.84 16.92
CA SER A 75 0.34 -2.58 15.82
C SER A 75 1.26 -3.72 15.36
N PRO A 76 0.83 -4.98 15.48
CA PRO A 76 1.52 -6.12 14.87
C PRO A 76 1.65 -5.98 13.36
N ALA A 77 0.63 -5.45 12.67
CA ALA A 77 0.69 -5.24 11.22
C ALA A 77 1.77 -4.23 10.84
N LEU A 78 1.86 -3.08 11.51
CA LEU A 78 2.88 -2.06 11.20
C LEU A 78 4.29 -2.56 11.51
N LEU A 79 4.45 -3.34 12.58
CA LEU A 79 5.69 -4.06 12.87
C LEU A 79 6.06 -5.02 11.74
N GLY A 80 5.07 -5.78 11.23
CA GLY A 80 5.23 -6.66 10.08
C GLY A 80 5.60 -5.92 8.80
N VAL A 81 4.92 -4.81 8.49
CA VAL A 81 5.21 -3.93 7.34
C VAL A 81 6.66 -3.44 7.40
N GLY A 82 7.10 -2.96 8.55
CA GLY A 82 8.48 -2.52 8.77
C GLY A 82 9.52 -3.60 8.45
N TRP A 83 9.24 -4.83 8.85
CA TRP A 83 10.13 -5.96 8.60
C TRP A 83 10.13 -6.39 7.12
N ILE A 84 8.96 -6.33 6.45
CA ILE A 84 8.80 -6.63 5.02
C ILE A 84 9.57 -5.63 4.14
N ILE A 85 9.37 -4.32 4.37
CA ILE A 85 10.04 -3.26 3.57
C ILE A 85 11.52 -3.11 3.91
N GLY A 86 11.94 -3.64 5.06
CA GLY A 86 13.32 -3.68 5.51
C GLY A 86 13.84 -2.37 6.11
N PRO A 87 15.06 -2.42 6.68
CA PRO A 87 15.59 -1.34 7.51
C PRO A 87 15.79 -0.03 6.77
N ARG A 88 16.22 -0.08 5.50
CA ARG A 88 16.51 1.12 4.71
C ARG A 88 15.24 1.93 4.46
N ILE A 89 14.19 1.30 3.93
CA ILE A 89 12.91 1.98 3.65
C ILE A 89 12.21 2.40 4.95
N ALA A 90 12.19 1.52 5.97
CA ALA A 90 11.62 1.85 7.28
C ALA A 90 12.32 3.07 7.94
N SER A 91 13.64 3.20 7.78
CA SER A 91 14.39 4.37 8.27
C SER A 91 13.98 5.65 7.55
N PHE A 92 13.75 5.62 6.24
CA PHE A 92 13.29 6.79 5.50
C PHE A 92 11.88 7.23 5.90
N VAL A 93 10.97 6.28 6.14
CA VAL A 93 9.64 6.58 6.71
C VAL A 93 9.78 7.24 8.09
N PHE A 94 10.67 6.73 8.94
CA PHE A 94 10.93 7.31 10.25
C PHE A 94 11.50 8.72 10.18
N VAL A 95 12.51 8.95 9.32
CA VAL A 95 13.11 10.27 9.08
C VAL A 95 12.06 11.26 8.56
N GLY A 96 11.17 10.83 7.65
CA GLY A 96 10.03 11.64 7.24
C GLY A 96 9.13 12.03 8.42
N GLY A 97 8.85 11.07 9.31
CA GLY A 97 8.12 11.32 10.56
C GLY A 97 8.81 12.34 11.46
N LEU A 98 10.14 12.25 11.63
CA LEU A 98 10.92 13.23 12.39
C LEU A 98 10.88 14.62 11.75
N LEU A 99 11.04 14.71 10.42
CA LEU A 99 10.95 15.97 9.68
C LEU A 99 9.58 16.62 9.89
N GLY A 100 8.49 15.86 9.70
CA GLY A 100 7.14 16.37 9.88
C GLY A 100 6.83 16.76 11.32
N TRP A 101 6.97 15.83 12.26
CA TRP A 101 6.43 15.95 13.62
C TRP A 101 7.39 16.51 14.66
N VAL A 102 8.70 16.32 14.49
CA VAL A 102 9.71 16.75 15.47
C VAL A 102 10.38 18.05 15.06
N ILE A 103 10.41 18.37 13.75
CA ILE A 103 11.05 19.58 13.24
C ILE A 103 10.02 20.59 12.74
N ILE A 104 9.24 20.25 11.71
CA ILE A 104 8.33 21.21 11.06
C ILE A 104 7.16 21.57 11.98
N LEU A 105 6.55 20.58 12.66
CA LEU A 105 5.40 20.81 13.53
C LEU A 105 5.70 21.79 14.66
N PRO A 106 6.76 21.59 15.49
CA PRO A 106 7.04 22.51 16.58
C PRO A 106 7.36 23.91 16.08
N LEU A 107 8.03 24.05 14.93
CA LEU A 107 8.30 25.35 14.32
C LEU A 107 7.01 26.06 13.90
N ILE A 108 6.08 25.34 13.27
CA ILE A 108 4.76 25.90 12.90
C ILE A 108 3.98 26.28 14.16
N ALA A 109 3.93 25.43 15.18
CA ALA A 109 3.22 25.73 16.43
C ALA A 109 3.85 26.94 17.16
N LEU A 110 5.17 27.08 17.12
CA LEU A 110 5.91 28.16 17.75
C LEU A 110 5.71 29.51 17.00
N VAL A 111 5.61 29.48 15.68
CA VAL A 111 5.46 30.68 14.83
C VAL A 111 3.99 31.04 14.56
N GLY A 112 3.07 30.08 14.56
CA GLY A 112 1.65 30.29 14.31
C GLY A 112 0.81 30.33 15.59
N GLY A 113 1.29 29.74 16.67
CA GLY A 113 0.46 29.35 17.81
C GLY A 113 -0.37 28.09 17.52
N LEU A 114 -1.00 27.54 18.55
CA LEU A 114 -2.01 26.50 18.36
C LEU A 114 -3.31 27.12 17.81
N PRO A 115 -4.05 26.41 16.94
CA PRO A 115 -5.34 26.88 16.45
C PRO A 115 -6.31 27.24 17.58
N VAL A 116 -7.07 28.31 17.41
CA VAL A 116 -7.99 28.82 18.45
C VAL A 116 -9.16 27.87 18.72
N GLU A 117 -9.53 27.02 17.77
CA GLU A 117 -10.60 26.04 17.94
C GLU A 117 -10.15 24.79 18.71
N ALA A 118 -8.85 24.66 18.98
CA ALA A 118 -8.28 23.48 19.64
C ALA A 118 -8.75 23.37 21.10
N LYS A 119 -9.39 22.25 21.45
CA LYS A 119 -9.87 22.00 22.81
C LYS A 119 -8.75 21.60 23.78
N THR A 120 -7.69 21.01 23.25
CA THR A 120 -6.51 20.59 23.99
C THR A 120 -5.24 20.84 23.18
N PRO A 121 -4.05 20.90 23.79
CA PRO A 121 -2.80 21.04 23.04
C PRO A 121 -2.56 19.89 22.04
N LEU A 122 -2.97 18.67 22.39
CA LEU A 122 -2.90 17.51 21.51
C LEU A 122 -3.78 17.70 20.26
N ASP A 123 -5.01 18.17 20.47
CA ASP A 123 -5.96 18.49 19.41
C ASP A 123 -5.40 19.57 18.45
N GLY A 124 -4.85 20.65 19.01
CA GLY A 124 -4.24 21.72 18.22
C GLY A 124 -3.04 21.25 17.37
N ILE A 125 -2.22 20.35 17.93
CA ILE A 125 -1.11 19.70 17.20
C ILE A 125 -1.64 18.87 16.02
N TYR A 126 -2.70 18.09 16.24
CA TYR A 126 -3.34 17.31 15.18
C TYR A 126 -4.01 18.18 14.12
N MET A 127 -4.58 19.32 14.49
CA MET A 127 -5.11 20.30 13.55
C MET A 127 -4.00 20.90 12.68
N ILE A 128 -2.84 21.26 13.26
CA ILE A 128 -1.68 21.72 12.50
C ILE A 128 -1.21 20.63 11.53
N TRP A 129 -1.07 19.40 12.01
CA TRP A 129 -0.66 18.30 11.14
C TRP A 129 -1.64 18.05 10.01
N GLY A 130 -2.94 17.99 10.31
CA GLY A 130 -4.01 17.72 9.35
C GLY A 130 -4.11 18.81 8.27
N ASN A 131 -4.04 20.07 8.68
CA ASN A 131 -4.27 21.21 7.81
C ASN A 131 -3.00 21.69 7.11
N GLN A 132 -1.80 21.34 7.58
CA GLN A 132 -0.56 21.91 7.03
C GLN A 132 0.46 20.84 6.67
N ILE A 133 0.89 20.04 7.64
CA ILE A 133 2.00 19.09 7.45
C ILE A 133 1.63 17.97 6.47
N ARG A 134 0.39 17.47 6.52
CA ARG A 134 -0.11 16.50 5.53
C ARG A 134 0.02 17.04 4.10
N TYR A 135 -0.21 18.33 3.87
CA TYR A 135 -0.08 18.95 2.54
C TYR A 135 1.38 19.07 2.07
N ILE A 136 2.33 19.26 3.00
CA ILE A 136 3.77 19.13 2.70
C ILE A 136 4.08 17.70 2.24
N GLY A 137 3.57 16.70 2.96
CA GLY A 137 3.66 15.30 2.55
C GLY A 137 3.08 15.05 1.15
N VAL A 138 1.91 15.60 0.84
CA VAL A 138 1.27 15.50 -0.48
C VAL A 138 2.13 16.10 -1.59
N GLY A 139 2.68 17.30 -1.39
CA GLY A 139 3.56 17.94 -2.37
C GLY A 139 4.80 17.09 -2.66
N ALA A 140 5.39 16.52 -1.61
CA ALA A 140 6.52 15.61 -1.75
C ALA A 140 6.14 14.30 -2.47
N MET A 141 4.98 13.72 -2.15
CA MET A 141 4.46 12.51 -2.82
C MET A 141 4.15 12.75 -4.30
N LEU A 142 3.59 13.90 -4.65
CA LEU A 142 3.27 14.24 -6.05
C LEU A 142 4.55 14.31 -6.88
N VAL A 143 5.55 15.07 -6.45
CA VAL A 143 6.85 15.16 -7.14
C VAL A 143 7.54 13.79 -7.17
N GLY A 144 7.51 13.05 -6.07
CA GLY A 144 8.06 11.69 -6.01
C GLY A 144 7.36 10.72 -6.98
N GLY A 145 6.04 10.80 -7.11
CA GLY A 145 5.25 10.00 -8.06
C GLY A 145 5.62 10.32 -9.51
N LEU A 146 5.69 11.61 -9.86
CA LEU A 146 6.12 12.07 -11.17
C LEU A 146 7.57 11.66 -11.47
N TRP A 147 8.46 11.77 -10.49
CA TRP A 147 9.85 11.30 -10.61
C TRP A 147 9.93 9.80 -10.85
N THR A 148 9.12 9.00 -10.15
CA THR A 148 9.06 7.54 -10.36
C THR A 148 8.67 7.21 -11.80
N ILE A 149 7.67 7.89 -12.34
CA ILE A 149 7.27 7.74 -13.75
C ILE A 149 8.41 8.14 -14.69
N TRP A 150 9.07 9.26 -14.41
CA TRP A 150 10.22 9.71 -15.19
C TRP A 150 11.34 8.67 -15.21
N THR A 151 11.68 8.07 -14.05
CA THR A 151 12.71 7.03 -13.97
C THR A 151 12.34 5.76 -14.73
N LEU A 152 11.05 5.45 -14.84
CA LEU A 152 10.55 4.24 -15.49
C LEU A 152 10.06 4.46 -16.93
N ARG A 153 10.23 5.67 -17.49
CA ARG A 153 9.70 6.06 -18.80
C ARG A 153 10.13 5.13 -19.93
N SER A 154 11.36 4.63 -19.92
CA SER A 154 11.86 3.68 -20.92
C SER A 154 11.13 2.34 -20.82
N ASN A 155 10.97 1.82 -19.60
CA ASN A 155 10.28 0.57 -19.33
C ASN A 155 8.81 0.65 -19.73
N LEU A 156 8.15 1.78 -19.43
CA LEU A 156 6.78 2.07 -19.86
C LEU A 156 6.69 2.15 -21.39
N ALA A 157 7.61 2.86 -22.05
CA ALA A 157 7.64 2.98 -23.51
C ALA A 157 7.81 1.62 -24.21
N SER A 158 8.71 0.76 -23.69
CA SER A 158 8.86 -0.62 -24.17
C SER A 158 7.59 -1.44 -24.00
N GLY A 159 6.90 -1.31 -22.86
CA GLY A 159 5.63 -1.99 -22.63
C GLY A 159 4.52 -1.55 -23.59
N ILE A 160 4.43 -0.25 -23.90
CA ILE A 160 3.51 0.27 -24.93
C ILE A 160 3.86 -0.29 -26.30
N HIS A 161 5.15 -0.29 -26.66
CA HIS A 161 5.61 -0.78 -27.96
C HIS A 161 5.28 -2.27 -28.17
N GLU A 162 5.57 -3.12 -27.18
CA GLU A 162 5.24 -4.54 -27.22
C GLU A 162 3.73 -4.80 -27.27
N ALA A 163 2.93 -4.03 -26.54
CA ALA A 163 1.47 -4.13 -26.60
C ALA A 163 0.95 -3.88 -28.03
N VAL A 164 1.46 -2.84 -28.71
CA VAL A 164 1.07 -2.51 -30.09
C VAL A 164 1.54 -3.57 -31.09
N LEU A 165 2.74 -4.13 -30.92
CA LEU A 165 3.26 -5.21 -31.76
C LEU A 165 2.48 -6.52 -31.57
N GLY A 166 2.13 -6.87 -30.34
CA GLY A 166 1.35 -8.06 -30.01
C GLY A 166 -0.03 -8.06 -30.67
N MET A 167 -0.68 -6.90 -30.77
CA MET A 167 -1.96 -6.76 -31.49
C MET A 167 -1.83 -7.03 -33.00
N LYS A 168 -0.67 -6.72 -33.61
CA LYS A 168 -0.43 -6.95 -35.05
C LYS A 168 -0.11 -8.41 -35.38
N LYS A 169 0.49 -9.17 -34.45
CA LYS A 169 0.89 -10.58 -34.65
C LYS A 169 -0.23 -11.61 -34.43
N GLY A 170 -1.42 -11.19 -34.00
CA GLY A 170 -2.55 -12.07 -33.64
C GLY A 170 -3.30 -12.76 -34.79
N ALA A 171 -2.83 -12.70 -36.03
CA ALA A 171 -3.57 -13.15 -37.23
C ALA A 171 -3.06 -14.47 -37.84
N GLY A 172 -2.61 -15.42 -37.02
CA GLY A 172 -2.21 -16.77 -37.47
C GLY A 172 -3.10 -17.86 -36.88
N ALA A 173 -4.00 -18.41 -37.69
CA ALA A 173 -4.91 -19.49 -37.32
C ALA A 173 -4.24 -20.87 -37.53
N GLU A 174 -3.42 -21.30 -36.58
CA GLU A 174 -3.10 -22.72 -36.41
C GLU A 174 -3.72 -23.25 -35.12
N SER A 175 -3.98 -24.56 -35.09
CA SER A 175 -4.54 -25.29 -33.95
C SER A 175 -3.66 -25.16 -32.70
N LYS A 176 -3.85 -24.07 -31.94
CA LYS A 176 -3.12 -23.82 -30.70
C LYS A 176 -3.29 -24.98 -29.71
N LYS A 177 -2.18 -25.38 -29.07
CA LYS A 177 -2.19 -26.36 -27.99
C LYS A 177 -3.13 -25.90 -26.88
N ARG A 178 -3.69 -26.82 -26.09
CA ARG A 178 -4.59 -26.49 -24.97
C ARG A 178 -4.02 -25.40 -24.05
N THR A 179 -2.70 -25.45 -23.80
CA THR A 179 -1.96 -24.52 -22.93
C THR A 179 -1.73 -23.13 -23.55
N GLU A 180 -2.10 -22.93 -24.81
CA GLU A 180 -1.94 -21.67 -25.55
C GLU A 180 -3.29 -21.11 -26.04
N ARG A 181 -4.40 -21.69 -25.54
CA ARG A 181 -5.76 -21.25 -25.88
C ARG A 181 -6.26 -20.22 -24.89
N ASP A 182 -6.30 -18.97 -25.33
CA ASP A 182 -6.97 -17.84 -24.65
C ASP A 182 -8.47 -17.78 -24.94
N ILE A 183 -9.19 -16.90 -24.23
CA ILE A 183 -10.52 -16.46 -24.63
C ILE A 183 -10.43 -15.81 -26.02
N ASN A 184 -11.46 -16.03 -26.84
CA ASN A 184 -11.55 -15.43 -28.17
C ASN A 184 -11.54 -13.89 -28.05
N LEU A 185 -10.62 -13.22 -28.74
CA LEU A 185 -10.49 -11.76 -28.75
C LEU A 185 -11.81 -11.05 -29.10
N LYS A 186 -12.61 -11.60 -30.02
CA LYS A 186 -13.92 -11.02 -30.37
C LYS A 186 -14.85 -10.97 -29.16
N THR A 187 -14.86 -12.03 -28.34
CA THR A 187 -15.64 -12.07 -27.09
C THR A 187 -15.10 -11.07 -26.08
N VAL A 188 -13.78 -10.93 -25.96
CA VAL A 188 -13.16 -9.96 -25.05
C VAL A 188 -13.55 -8.53 -25.42
N PHE A 189 -13.37 -8.13 -26.70
CA PHE A 189 -13.76 -6.78 -27.15
C PHE A 189 -15.26 -6.51 -27.01
N LEU A 190 -16.11 -7.51 -27.24
CA LEU A 190 -17.55 -7.40 -27.02
C LEU A 190 -17.86 -7.16 -25.53
N LEU A 191 -17.22 -7.89 -24.61
CA LEU A 191 -17.40 -7.70 -23.17
C LEU A 191 -16.91 -6.33 -22.71
N ILE A 192 -15.79 -5.84 -23.23
CA ILE A 192 -15.28 -4.49 -22.95
C ILE A 192 -16.29 -3.43 -23.41
N GLY A 193 -16.84 -3.57 -24.62
CA GLY A 193 -17.89 -2.68 -25.13
C GLY A 193 -19.14 -2.71 -24.23
N LEU A 194 -19.56 -3.90 -23.80
CA LEU A 194 -20.72 -4.04 -22.91
C LEU A 194 -20.48 -3.40 -21.53
N ILE A 195 -19.30 -3.56 -20.95
CA ILE A 195 -18.90 -2.95 -19.66
C ILE A 195 -18.80 -1.42 -19.74
N THR A 196 -18.62 -0.85 -20.94
CA THR A 196 -18.65 0.61 -21.12
C THR A 196 -20.00 1.21 -20.73
N ILE A 197 -21.11 0.46 -20.92
CA ILE A 197 -22.47 0.90 -20.58
C ILE A 197 -22.66 1.12 -19.06
N PRO A 198 -22.39 0.15 -18.17
CA PRO A 198 -22.52 0.39 -16.73
C PRO A 198 -21.55 1.46 -16.21
N ILE A 199 -20.34 1.58 -16.76
CA ILE A 199 -19.42 2.68 -16.42
C ILE A 199 -20.06 4.03 -16.76
N PHE A 200 -20.62 4.15 -17.97
CA PHE A 200 -21.36 5.33 -18.40
C PHE A 200 -22.54 5.67 -17.47
N LEU A 201 -23.34 4.67 -17.09
CA LEU A 201 -24.46 4.86 -16.17
C LEU A 201 -24.01 5.37 -14.79
N ILE A 202 -22.91 4.84 -14.24
CA ILE A 202 -22.34 5.32 -12.98
C ILE A 202 -21.87 6.77 -13.11
N TYR A 203 -21.23 7.12 -14.24
CA TYR A 203 -20.75 8.49 -14.46
C TYR A 203 -21.90 9.48 -14.64
N ILE A 204 -22.98 9.09 -15.31
CA ILE A 204 -24.19 9.92 -15.38
C ILE A 204 -24.79 10.13 -14.00
N TRP A 205 -24.91 9.05 -13.22
CA TRP A 205 -25.50 9.10 -11.89
C TRP A 205 -24.79 10.11 -10.98
N ILE A 206 -23.46 10.23 -11.13
CA ILE A 206 -22.65 11.14 -10.31
C ILE A 206 -22.55 12.54 -10.89
N SER A 207 -22.33 12.66 -12.20
CA SER A 207 -22.08 13.94 -12.85
C SER A 207 -23.34 14.71 -13.22
N GLN A 208 -24.46 13.99 -13.41
CA GLN A 208 -25.68 14.51 -14.04
C GLN A 208 -25.46 15.07 -15.47
N MET A 209 -24.32 14.78 -16.10
CA MET A 209 -23.91 15.29 -17.42
C MET A 209 -23.76 14.14 -18.43
N TYR A 210 -24.77 13.94 -19.28
CA TYR A 210 -24.82 12.82 -20.23
C TYR A 210 -23.67 12.79 -21.23
N VAL A 211 -23.44 13.90 -21.95
CA VAL A 211 -22.42 13.95 -23.02
C VAL A 211 -21.02 13.74 -22.44
N LEU A 212 -20.71 14.43 -21.34
CA LEU A 212 -19.44 14.30 -20.64
C LEU A 212 -19.22 12.87 -20.15
N SER A 213 -20.22 12.28 -19.50
CA SER A 213 -20.13 10.90 -18.99
C SER A 213 -19.86 9.89 -20.10
N GLY A 214 -20.46 10.08 -21.27
CA GLY A 214 -20.26 9.19 -22.42
C GLY A 214 -18.83 9.23 -22.92
N PHE A 215 -18.30 10.44 -23.14
CA PHE A 215 -16.90 10.63 -23.51
C PHE A 215 -15.96 10.06 -22.46
N MET A 216 -16.23 10.32 -21.18
CA MET A 216 -15.40 9.88 -20.06
C MET A 216 -15.42 8.37 -19.84
N ALA A 217 -16.53 7.70 -20.11
CA ALA A 217 -16.60 6.24 -20.07
C ALA A 217 -15.75 5.59 -21.17
N ILE A 218 -15.83 6.11 -22.40
CA ILE A 218 -15.00 5.66 -23.53
C ILE A 218 -13.52 5.93 -23.23
N TYR A 219 -13.20 7.12 -22.73
CA TYR A 219 -11.86 7.50 -22.30
C TYR A 219 -11.33 6.54 -21.23
N ALA A 220 -12.10 6.25 -20.18
CA ALA A 220 -11.70 5.36 -19.10
C ALA A 220 -11.38 3.95 -19.62
N VAL A 221 -12.22 3.39 -20.49
CA VAL A 221 -12.01 2.05 -21.07
C VAL A 221 -10.79 2.01 -21.98
N LEU A 222 -10.61 3.03 -22.83
CA LEU A 222 -9.47 3.11 -23.74
C LEU A 222 -8.15 3.23 -22.96
N PHE A 223 -8.10 4.10 -21.95
CA PHE A 223 -6.91 4.23 -21.12
C PHE A 223 -6.71 3.04 -20.19
N ALA A 224 -7.77 2.40 -19.70
CA ALA A 224 -7.66 1.17 -18.93
C ALA A 224 -7.07 0.04 -19.77
N PHE A 225 -7.43 -0.06 -21.05
CA PHE A 225 -6.82 -1.03 -21.98
C PHE A 225 -5.32 -0.79 -22.14
N ILE A 226 -4.91 0.46 -22.39
CA ILE A 226 -3.48 0.83 -22.52
C ILE A 226 -2.74 0.56 -21.20
N ALA A 227 -3.30 1.00 -20.08
CA ALA A 227 -2.70 0.83 -18.76
C ALA A 227 -2.57 -0.65 -18.37
N SER A 228 -3.56 -1.48 -18.72
CA SER A 228 -3.52 -2.93 -18.53
C SER A 228 -2.37 -3.56 -19.30
N ALA A 229 -2.15 -3.16 -20.55
CA ALA A 229 -1.05 -3.69 -21.34
C ALA A 229 0.32 -3.31 -20.76
N ILE A 230 0.50 -2.06 -20.34
CA ILE A 230 1.74 -1.59 -19.70
C ILE A 230 1.97 -2.30 -18.37
N ALA A 231 0.98 -2.28 -17.47
CA ALA A 231 1.09 -2.87 -16.15
C ALA A 231 1.26 -4.39 -16.22
N GLY A 232 0.63 -5.03 -17.19
CA GLY A 232 0.82 -6.43 -17.47
C GLY A 232 2.26 -6.75 -17.90
N TYR A 233 2.78 -6.03 -18.90
CA TYR A 233 4.15 -6.20 -19.36
C TYR A 233 5.17 -5.95 -18.23
N MET A 234 4.97 -4.90 -17.44
CA MET A 234 5.81 -4.58 -16.29
C MET A 234 5.73 -5.64 -15.19
N ALA A 235 4.53 -6.16 -14.90
CA ALA A 235 4.39 -7.27 -13.96
C ALA A 235 5.11 -8.52 -14.47
N GLY A 236 5.10 -8.79 -15.78
CA GLY A 236 5.82 -9.92 -16.37
C GLY A 236 7.34 -9.78 -16.28
N LEU A 237 7.88 -8.57 -16.49
CA LEU A 237 9.33 -8.32 -16.46
C LEU A 237 9.90 -8.15 -15.05
N LEU A 238 9.22 -7.40 -14.19
CA LEU A 238 9.75 -6.93 -12.90
C LEU A 238 9.06 -7.59 -11.70
N GLY A 239 8.01 -8.39 -11.94
CA GLY A 239 7.13 -8.91 -10.91
C GLY A 239 6.03 -7.92 -10.51
N SER A 240 4.94 -8.42 -9.90
CA SER A 240 3.82 -7.57 -9.47
C SER A 240 4.22 -6.56 -8.38
N SER A 241 5.22 -6.88 -7.55
CA SER A 241 5.68 -6.01 -6.45
C SER A 241 6.46 -4.78 -6.91
N ASN A 242 7.16 -4.87 -8.05
CA ASN A 242 7.90 -3.74 -8.63
C ASN A 242 7.14 -3.07 -9.77
N ASN A 243 5.88 -3.45 -10.00
CA ASN A 243 5.04 -2.86 -11.02
C ASN A 243 4.70 -1.40 -10.65
N PRO A 244 4.99 -0.39 -11.49
CA PRO A 244 4.82 1.03 -11.14
C PRO A 244 3.37 1.53 -11.17
N ILE A 245 2.43 0.71 -10.70
CA ILE A 245 0.99 1.01 -10.71
C ILE A 245 0.73 2.34 -9.99
N SER A 246 1.27 2.52 -8.78
CA SER A 246 1.02 3.74 -8.00
C SER A 246 1.47 5.02 -8.70
N GLY A 247 2.58 4.99 -9.43
CA GLY A 247 3.04 6.13 -10.23
C GLY A 247 2.11 6.39 -11.42
N VAL A 248 1.77 5.34 -12.17
CA VAL A 248 0.84 5.42 -13.30
C VAL A 248 -0.52 5.98 -12.87
N THR A 249 -1.07 5.55 -11.74
CA THR A 249 -2.34 6.06 -11.20
C THR A 249 -2.31 7.57 -10.96
N VAL A 250 -1.22 8.08 -10.37
CA VAL A 250 -1.04 9.52 -10.12
C VAL A 250 -1.00 10.30 -11.44
N ALA A 251 -0.26 9.81 -12.45
CA ALA A 251 -0.24 10.47 -13.76
C ALA A 251 -1.60 10.43 -14.45
N VAL A 252 -2.28 9.28 -14.44
CA VAL A 252 -3.61 9.14 -15.02
C VAL A 252 -4.55 10.14 -14.38
N LEU A 253 -4.59 10.20 -13.05
CA LEU A 253 -5.46 11.13 -12.33
C LEU A 253 -5.14 12.60 -12.66
N LEU A 254 -3.85 12.95 -12.73
CA LEU A 254 -3.40 14.30 -13.08
C LEU A 254 -3.80 14.66 -14.52
N VAL A 255 -3.54 13.78 -15.48
CA VAL A 255 -3.91 13.98 -16.90
C VAL A 255 -5.42 14.07 -17.05
N THR A 256 -6.19 13.18 -16.42
CA THR A 256 -7.66 13.21 -16.43
C THR A 256 -8.17 14.52 -15.83
N SER A 257 -7.61 14.96 -14.71
CA SER A 257 -7.99 16.23 -14.07
C SER A 257 -7.67 17.44 -14.96
N LEU A 258 -6.52 17.46 -15.63
CA LEU A 258 -6.16 18.53 -16.56
C LEU A 258 -7.07 18.58 -17.80
N ILE A 259 -7.47 17.42 -18.33
CA ILE A 259 -8.42 17.33 -19.46
C ILE A 259 -9.78 17.88 -19.05
N LEU A 260 -10.28 17.48 -17.88
CA LEU A 260 -11.55 17.99 -17.33
C LEU A 260 -11.49 19.51 -17.12
N PHE A 261 -10.40 20.00 -16.53
CA PHE A 261 -10.17 21.43 -16.35
C PHE A 261 -10.17 22.19 -17.68
N ALA A 262 -9.44 21.70 -18.68
CA ALA A 262 -9.38 22.29 -20.01
C ALA A 262 -10.74 22.28 -20.74
N ALA A 263 -11.60 21.32 -20.43
CA ALA A 263 -12.97 21.26 -20.90
C ALA A 263 -13.94 22.19 -20.14
N GLY A 264 -13.43 23.01 -19.20
CA GLY A 264 -14.21 23.97 -18.42
C GLY A 264 -14.95 23.34 -17.24
N ILE A 265 -14.61 22.11 -16.85
CA ILE A 265 -15.26 21.40 -15.74
C ILE A 265 -14.48 21.66 -14.47
N GLY A 266 -15.16 22.20 -13.45
CA GLY A 266 -14.58 22.48 -12.14
C GLY A 266 -14.85 21.37 -11.12
N VAL A 267 -15.37 21.75 -9.96
CA VAL A 267 -15.60 20.88 -8.80
C VAL A 267 -16.47 19.67 -9.12
N GLU A 268 -17.45 19.82 -10.01
CA GLU A 268 -18.36 18.76 -10.48
C GLU A 268 -17.60 17.59 -11.13
N GLY A 269 -16.44 17.86 -11.74
CA GLY A 269 -15.61 16.85 -12.39
C GLY A 269 -14.73 16.04 -11.43
N MET A 270 -14.65 16.43 -10.15
CA MET A 270 -13.72 15.79 -9.20
C MET A 270 -14.05 14.31 -8.97
N ALA A 271 -15.33 14.01 -8.73
CA ALA A 271 -15.77 12.64 -8.49
C ALA A 271 -15.54 11.77 -9.74
N ILE A 272 -15.82 12.31 -10.94
CA ILE A 272 -15.59 11.65 -12.22
C ILE A 272 -14.10 11.37 -12.42
N ALA A 273 -13.22 12.35 -12.16
CA ALA A 273 -11.77 12.18 -12.31
C ALA A 273 -11.23 11.03 -11.44
N ILE A 274 -11.67 10.97 -10.18
CA ILE A 274 -11.29 9.91 -9.25
C ILE A 274 -11.80 8.56 -9.73
N LEU A 275 -13.05 8.47 -10.20
CA LEU A 275 -13.61 7.22 -10.70
C LEU A 275 -12.94 6.71 -11.96
N ILE A 276 -12.61 7.61 -12.90
CA ILE A 276 -11.83 7.25 -14.09
C ILE A 276 -10.47 6.68 -13.69
N ALA A 277 -9.76 7.37 -12.79
CA ALA A 277 -8.49 6.87 -12.29
C ALA A 277 -8.63 5.53 -11.56
N ALA A 278 -9.73 5.33 -10.82
CA ALA A 278 -10.03 4.07 -10.14
C ALA A 278 -10.24 2.92 -11.14
N VAL A 279 -11.01 3.12 -12.21
CA VAL A 279 -11.23 2.12 -13.27
C VAL A 279 -9.89 1.76 -13.95
N ILE A 280 -9.11 2.76 -14.34
CA ILE A 280 -7.83 2.57 -15.03
C ILE A 280 -6.81 1.86 -14.13
N CYS A 281 -6.69 2.31 -12.87
CA CYS A 281 -5.79 1.71 -11.89
C CYS A 281 -6.16 0.27 -11.57
N THR A 282 -7.45 -0.01 -11.36
CA THR A 282 -7.93 -1.36 -11.04
C THR A 282 -7.73 -2.30 -12.23
N GLY A 283 -8.02 -1.84 -13.45
CA GLY A 283 -7.72 -2.61 -14.67
C GLY A 283 -6.23 -2.93 -14.81
N ALA A 284 -5.36 -1.94 -14.59
CA ALA A 284 -3.91 -2.10 -14.61
C ALA A 284 -3.41 -3.11 -13.57
N ALA A 285 -3.89 -3.00 -12.32
CA ALA A 285 -3.52 -3.90 -11.23
C ALA A 285 -3.95 -5.34 -11.51
N ILE A 286 -5.23 -5.54 -11.88
CA ILE A 286 -5.78 -6.86 -12.22
C ILE A 286 -5.02 -7.46 -13.40
N SER A 287 -4.69 -6.69 -14.44
CA SER A 287 -3.92 -7.19 -15.58
C SER A 287 -2.53 -7.70 -15.19
N GLY A 288 -1.86 -7.03 -14.24
CA GLY A 288 -0.58 -7.49 -13.70
C GLY A 288 -0.69 -8.82 -12.97
N ASP A 289 -1.72 -8.96 -12.13
CA ASP A 289 -1.98 -10.19 -11.37
C ASP A 289 -2.40 -11.35 -12.28
N VAL A 290 -3.25 -11.10 -13.28
CA VAL A 290 -3.67 -12.07 -14.30
C VAL A 290 -2.45 -12.65 -15.01
N LEU A 291 -1.48 -11.82 -15.42
CA LEU A 291 -0.27 -12.33 -16.09
C LEU A 291 0.61 -13.18 -15.17
N GLN A 292 0.69 -12.84 -13.88
CA GLN A 292 1.39 -13.65 -12.89
C GLN A 292 0.69 -15.00 -12.65
N SER A 293 -0.64 -15.00 -12.59
CA SER A 293 -1.46 -16.22 -12.54
C SER A 293 -1.32 -17.08 -13.79
N LEU A 294 -1.27 -16.46 -14.97
CA LEU A 294 -1.06 -17.15 -16.24
C LEU A 294 0.35 -17.75 -16.33
N ALA A 295 1.38 -17.04 -15.85
CA ALA A 295 2.73 -17.57 -15.76
C ALA A 295 2.78 -18.81 -14.84
N CYS A 296 2.19 -18.72 -13.65
CA CYS A 296 2.07 -19.88 -12.75
C CYS A 296 1.26 -21.02 -13.40
N GLY A 297 0.17 -20.67 -14.08
CA GLY A 297 -0.69 -21.60 -14.81
C GLY A 297 0.06 -22.36 -15.90
N GLN A 298 0.87 -21.66 -16.69
CA GLN A 298 1.70 -22.25 -17.73
C GLN A 298 2.69 -23.26 -17.14
N MET A 299 3.33 -22.95 -16.01
CA MET A 299 4.27 -23.85 -15.34
C MET A 299 3.64 -25.18 -14.92
N ILE A 300 2.37 -25.17 -14.50
CA ILE A 300 1.61 -26.38 -14.10
C ILE A 300 0.77 -26.97 -15.23
N GLY A 301 0.88 -26.44 -16.46
CA GLY A 301 0.12 -26.91 -17.62
C GLY A 301 -1.38 -26.59 -17.59
N ALA A 302 -1.79 -25.50 -16.94
CA ALA A 302 -3.17 -25.02 -16.95
C ALA A 302 -3.62 -24.53 -18.35
N THR A 303 -4.94 -24.42 -18.56
CA THR A 303 -5.51 -23.82 -19.79
C THR A 303 -5.74 -22.33 -19.54
N PRO A 304 -5.10 -21.40 -20.28
CA PRO A 304 -5.25 -19.95 -20.09
C PRO A 304 -6.71 -19.48 -20.09
N LYS A 305 -7.52 -19.95 -21.06
CA LYS A 305 -8.96 -19.65 -21.14
C LYS A 305 -9.72 -19.96 -19.84
N LYS A 306 -9.41 -21.06 -19.16
CA LYS A 306 -10.10 -21.42 -17.91
C LYS A 306 -9.67 -20.51 -16.76
N GLN A 307 -8.39 -20.13 -16.71
CA GLN A 307 -7.88 -19.20 -15.70
C GLN A 307 -8.52 -17.83 -15.85
N GLN A 308 -8.52 -17.27 -17.07
CA GLN A 308 -9.15 -15.98 -17.38
C GLN A 308 -10.63 -15.94 -16.97
N ILE A 309 -11.40 -17.01 -17.25
CA ILE A 309 -12.80 -17.11 -16.83
C ILE A 309 -12.94 -17.13 -15.30
N MET A 310 -12.12 -17.91 -14.60
CA MET A 310 -12.17 -18.00 -13.14
C MET A 310 -11.75 -16.69 -12.46
N GLU A 311 -10.82 -15.95 -13.04
CA GLU A 311 -10.42 -14.63 -12.55
C GLU A 311 -11.55 -13.60 -12.73
N ILE A 312 -12.23 -13.60 -13.87
CA ILE A 312 -13.43 -12.76 -14.09
C ILE A 312 -14.49 -13.07 -13.03
N ILE A 313 -14.77 -14.36 -12.78
CA ILE A 313 -15.70 -14.79 -11.75
C ILE A 313 -15.24 -14.29 -10.37
N GLY A 314 -13.95 -14.45 -10.05
CA GLY A 314 -13.35 -13.97 -8.80
C GLY A 314 -13.56 -12.47 -8.59
N VAL A 315 -13.33 -11.65 -9.61
CA VAL A 315 -13.53 -10.19 -9.55
C VAL A 315 -15.01 -9.86 -9.32
N VAL A 316 -15.94 -10.56 -9.99
CA VAL A 316 -17.38 -10.33 -9.83
C VAL A 316 -17.85 -10.60 -8.40
N PHE A 317 -17.32 -11.63 -7.73
CA PHE A 317 -17.66 -11.91 -6.33
C PHE A 317 -16.90 -11.03 -5.34
N ALA A 318 -15.64 -10.68 -5.62
CA ALA A 318 -14.82 -9.89 -4.72
C ALA A 318 -15.24 -8.41 -4.68
N ALA A 319 -15.66 -7.82 -5.82
CA ALA A 319 -15.96 -6.39 -5.89
C ALA A 319 -17.08 -5.93 -4.93
N PRO A 320 -18.25 -6.62 -4.83
CA PRO A 320 -19.28 -6.26 -3.84
C PRO A 320 -18.80 -6.41 -2.39
N VAL A 321 -17.99 -7.44 -2.11
CA VAL A 321 -17.43 -7.67 -0.77
C VAL A 321 -16.50 -6.52 -0.37
N ILE A 322 -15.63 -6.08 -1.28
CA ILE A 322 -14.74 -4.93 -1.04
C ILE A 322 -15.57 -3.67 -0.78
N ALA A 323 -16.58 -3.39 -1.60
CA ALA A 323 -17.44 -2.22 -1.41
C ALA A 323 -18.14 -2.23 -0.03
N PHE A 324 -18.68 -3.37 0.37
CA PHE A 324 -19.30 -3.55 1.68
C PHE A 324 -18.31 -3.34 2.84
N VAL A 325 -17.13 -3.96 2.75
CA VAL A 325 -16.10 -3.86 3.80
C VAL A 325 -15.59 -2.42 3.93
N VAL A 326 -15.35 -1.72 2.81
CA VAL A 326 -14.90 -0.32 2.83
C VAL A 326 -15.95 0.58 3.48
N GLN A 327 -17.24 0.41 3.15
CA GLN A 327 -18.31 1.18 3.79
C GLN A 327 -18.38 0.91 5.30
N MET A 328 -18.23 -0.35 5.70
CA MET A 328 -18.26 -0.74 7.11
C MET A 328 -17.09 -0.14 7.90
N LEU A 329 -15.90 -0.11 7.31
CA LEU A 329 -14.72 0.53 7.90
C LEU A 329 -14.88 2.06 8.01
N ASP A 330 -15.45 2.70 6.99
CA ASP A 330 -15.71 4.14 7.00
C ASP A 330 -16.74 4.52 8.08
N ASN A 331 -17.81 3.74 8.21
CA ASN A 331 -18.80 3.94 9.27
C ASN A 331 -18.20 3.75 10.68
N ALA A 332 -17.26 2.82 10.85
CA ALA A 332 -16.67 2.50 12.15
C ALA A 332 -15.55 3.47 12.56
N PHE A 333 -14.68 3.88 11.63
CA PHE A 333 -13.45 4.62 11.94
C PHE A 333 -13.23 5.89 11.12
N VAL A 334 -14.05 6.14 10.10
CA VAL A 334 -13.93 7.23 9.12
C VAL A 334 -12.58 7.21 8.38
N ILE A 335 -12.60 6.93 7.08
CA ILE A 335 -11.40 6.86 6.25
C ILE A 335 -10.74 8.24 6.17
N GLY A 336 -9.43 8.30 6.45
CA GLY A 336 -8.66 9.54 6.48
C GLY A 336 -8.58 10.20 7.87
N SER A 337 -9.28 9.64 8.86
CA SER A 337 -9.17 10.05 10.27
C SER A 337 -7.78 9.72 10.85
N LYS A 338 -7.60 10.01 12.14
CA LYS A 338 -6.42 9.59 12.90
C LYS A 338 -6.35 8.07 13.08
N ASP A 339 -7.51 7.43 13.27
CA ASP A 339 -7.62 6.01 13.58
C ASP A 339 -7.55 5.14 12.32
N LEU A 340 -7.94 5.71 11.16
CA LEU A 340 -7.80 5.07 9.85
C LEU A 340 -7.18 6.03 8.81
N PRO A 341 -5.88 6.36 8.92
CA PRO A 341 -5.22 7.24 7.95
C PRO A 341 -5.20 6.64 6.55
N ALA A 342 -5.47 7.47 5.54
CA ALA A 342 -5.51 7.05 4.14
C ALA A 342 -4.59 7.94 3.26
N PRO A 343 -3.24 7.75 3.33
CA PRO A 343 -2.27 8.57 2.59
C PRO A 343 -2.51 8.63 1.10
N GLN A 344 -2.77 7.47 0.49
CA GLN A 344 -2.96 7.36 -0.95
C GLN A 344 -4.24 8.08 -1.39
N SER A 345 -5.37 7.84 -0.72
CA SER A 345 -6.64 8.51 -1.03
C SER A 345 -6.53 10.02 -0.83
N PHE A 346 -5.80 10.48 0.18
CA PHE A 346 -5.58 11.91 0.42
C PHE A 346 -4.71 12.56 -0.66
N LEU A 347 -3.63 11.91 -1.11
CA LEU A 347 -2.84 12.36 -2.26
C LEU A 347 -3.72 12.51 -3.50
N MET A 348 -4.50 11.47 -3.83
CA MET A 348 -5.39 11.48 -5.00
C MET A 348 -6.42 12.61 -4.90
N ALA A 349 -7.08 12.77 -3.74
CA ALA A 349 -8.01 13.87 -3.51
C ALA A 349 -7.32 15.24 -3.60
N GLY A 350 -6.09 15.37 -3.10
CA GLY A 350 -5.31 16.61 -3.15
C GLY A 350 -5.00 17.05 -4.58
N ILE A 351 -4.62 16.12 -5.47
CA ILE A 351 -4.36 16.40 -6.88
C ILE A 351 -5.62 16.96 -7.56
N VAL A 352 -6.74 16.25 -7.37
CA VAL A 352 -8.02 16.60 -7.99
C VAL A 352 -8.54 17.93 -7.46
N LYS A 353 -8.49 18.15 -6.13
CA LYS A 353 -8.89 19.42 -5.51
C LYS A 353 -8.02 20.58 -5.96
N GLY A 354 -6.71 20.37 -6.08
CA GLY A 354 -5.79 21.40 -6.56
C GLY A 354 -6.07 21.83 -7.99
N ILE A 355 -6.28 20.87 -8.90
CA ILE A 355 -6.47 21.16 -10.33
C ILE A 355 -7.89 21.66 -10.62
N LEU A 356 -8.92 20.97 -10.12
CA LEU A 356 -10.32 21.24 -10.48
C LEU A 356 -11.04 22.20 -9.52
N GLY A 357 -10.56 22.33 -8.28
CA GLY A 357 -11.20 23.18 -7.27
C GLY A 357 -10.46 24.47 -6.98
N GLY A 358 -9.16 24.55 -7.25
CA GLY A 358 -8.31 25.68 -6.85
C GLY A 358 -8.07 25.79 -5.34
N GLU A 359 -8.78 25.02 -4.51
CA GLU A 359 -8.76 25.06 -3.03
C GLU A 359 -7.67 24.17 -2.42
N MET A 360 -6.42 24.32 -2.87
CA MET A 360 -5.29 23.63 -2.25
C MET A 360 -4.42 24.61 -1.47
N LEU A 361 -3.89 24.17 -0.33
CA LEU A 361 -2.93 24.95 0.46
C LEU A 361 -1.55 24.91 -0.21
N TRP A 362 -1.47 25.54 -1.38
CA TRP A 362 -0.33 25.57 -2.28
C TRP A 362 1.01 25.91 -1.60
N PRO A 363 1.10 26.85 -0.64
CA PRO A 363 2.37 27.12 0.04
C PRO A 363 2.99 25.86 0.67
N TYR A 364 2.21 25.04 1.37
CA TYR A 364 2.70 23.81 2.00
C TYR A 364 3.05 22.75 0.95
N VAL A 365 2.26 22.64 -0.10
CA VAL A 365 2.51 21.70 -1.22
C VAL A 365 3.82 22.05 -1.92
N ILE A 366 4.08 23.34 -2.17
CA ILE A 366 5.31 23.82 -2.78
C ILE A 366 6.51 23.52 -1.87
N VAL A 367 6.40 23.74 -0.55
CA VAL A 367 7.44 23.34 0.41
C VAL A 367 7.73 21.84 0.31
N GLY A 368 6.69 21.02 0.21
CA GLY A 368 6.81 19.58 -0.03
C GLY A 368 7.50 19.23 -1.36
N ALA A 369 7.14 19.93 -2.43
CA ALA A 369 7.73 19.75 -3.75
C ALA A 369 9.24 20.10 -3.75
N VAL A 370 9.62 21.20 -3.09
CA VAL A 370 11.02 21.59 -2.91
C VAL A 370 11.77 20.54 -2.10
N LEU A 371 11.20 20.05 -1.00
CA LEU A 371 11.78 18.98 -0.20
C LEU A 371 12.01 17.72 -1.06
N ALA A 372 11.01 17.30 -1.84
CA ALA A 372 11.15 16.17 -2.75
C ALA A 372 12.24 16.38 -3.80
N PHE A 373 12.35 17.58 -4.37
CA PHE A 373 13.41 17.92 -5.31
C PHE A 373 14.80 17.79 -4.66
N VAL A 374 14.98 18.30 -3.44
CA VAL A 374 16.23 18.14 -2.68
C VAL A 374 16.54 16.66 -2.43
N LEU A 375 15.55 15.86 -2.03
CA LEU A 375 15.73 14.42 -1.83
C LEU A 375 16.15 13.71 -3.12
N ILE A 376 15.59 14.09 -4.27
CA ILE A 376 15.98 13.57 -5.59
C ILE A 376 17.45 13.88 -5.89
N LEU A 377 17.88 15.13 -5.67
CA LEU A 377 19.27 15.55 -5.90
C LEU A 377 20.27 14.79 -5.04
N VAL A 378 19.90 14.44 -3.81
CA VAL A 378 20.74 13.67 -2.88
C VAL A 378 20.63 12.15 -3.15
N GLY A 379 19.79 11.72 -4.08
CA GLY A 379 19.61 10.30 -4.42
C GLY A 379 18.84 9.50 -3.36
N LEU A 380 17.98 10.17 -2.57
CA LEU A 380 17.15 9.54 -1.55
C LEU A 380 15.75 9.21 -2.09
N PRO A 381 15.13 8.09 -1.66
CA PRO A 381 13.80 7.73 -2.10
C PRO A 381 12.76 8.68 -1.51
N VAL A 382 12.09 9.45 -2.37
CA VAL A 382 11.14 10.49 -1.97
C VAL A 382 9.89 9.91 -1.31
N LEU A 383 9.29 8.87 -1.90
CA LEU A 383 7.99 8.34 -1.48
C LEU A 383 8.00 7.88 -0.01
N PRO A 384 8.97 7.06 0.46
CA PRO A 384 9.03 6.67 1.86
C PRO A 384 9.13 7.86 2.83
N VAL A 385 9.95 8.86 2.51
CA VAL A 385 10.07 10.06 3.35
C VAL A 385 8.77 10.85 3.36
N ALA A 386 8.13 11.03 2.20
CA ALA A 386 6.86 11.75 2.08
C ALA A 386 5.72 11.03 2.84
N ILE A 387 5.67 9.70 2.78
CA ILE A 387 4.76 8.87 3.60
C ILE A 387 5.03 9.09 5.09
N GLY A 388 6.29 9.14 5.49
CA GLY A 388 6.68 9.45 6.87
C GLY A 388 6.16 10.81 7.36
N ILE A 389 6.29 11.86 6.55
CA ILE A 389 5.77 13.21 6.86
C ILE A 389 4.25 13.20 6.98
N TYR A 390 3.58 12.45 6.10
CA TYR A 390 2.13 12.38 6.07
C TYR A 390 1.55 11.60 7.26
N LEU A 391 2.12 10.45 7.62
CA LEU A 391 1.55 9.57 8.63
C LEU A 391 1.62 10.18 10.04
N PRO A 392 0.71 9.80 10.96
CA PRO A 392 0.91 10.04 12.37
C PRO A 392 2.25 9.46 12.83
N PHE A 393 3.02 10.23 13.61
CA PHE A 393 4.33 9.77 14.09
C PHE A 393 4.24 8.47 14.91
N THR A 394 3.11 8.25 15.59
CA THR A 394 2.80 7.00 16.29
C THR A 394 2.84 5.77 15.39
N LEU A 395 2.54 5.89 14.10
CA LEU A 395 2.60 4.77 13.14
C LEU A 395 4.00 4.59 12.54
N SER A 396 4.82 5.64 12.49
CA SER A 396 6.19 5.57 11.98
C SER A 396 7.14 4.77 12.88
N ILE A 397 6.93 4.83 14.21
CA ILE A 397 7.74 4.08 15.19
C ILE A 397 7.62 2.55 15.04
N PRO A 398 6.42 1.94 14.98
CA PRO A 398 6.32 0.49 14.83
C PRO A 398 6.87 0.00 13.48
N ILE A 399 6.70 0.78 12.40
CA ILE A 399 7.31 0.49 11.09
C ILE A 399 8.85 0.50 11.23
N PHE A 400 9.42 1.54 11.85
CA PHE A 400 10.85 1.61 12.09
C PHE A 400 11.36 0.43 12.92
N THR A 401 10.64 0.09 14.00
CA THR A 401 10.97 -1.03 14.89
C THR A 401 11.01 -2.35 14.14
N GLY A 402 10.04 -2.60 13.26
CA GLY A 402 10.04 -3.78 12.38
C GLY A 402 11.27 -3.83 11.47
N GLY A 403 11.64 -2.69 10.89
CA GLY A 403 12.86 -2.54 10.09
C GLY A 403 14.13 -2.80 10.89
N VAL A 404 14.20 -2.33 12.13
CA VAL A 404 15.33 -2.59 13.06
C VAL A 404 15.43 -4.09 13.37
N ILE A 405 14.33 -4.78 13.63
CA ILE A 405 14.31 -6.24 13.82
C ILE A 405 14.83 -6.96 12.56
N ARG A 406 14.42 -6.51 11.37
CA ARG A 406 14.92 -7.03 10.09
C ARG A 406 16.42 -6.79 9.93
N HIS A 407 16.94 -5.63 10.32
CA HIS A 407 18.38 -5.35 10.32
C HIS A 407 19.15 -6.34 11.19
N PHE A 408 18.71 -6.60 12.42
CA PHE A 408 19.36 -7.59 13.29
C PHE A 408 19.30 -8.99 12.71
N THR A 409 18.16 -9.37 12.11
CA THR A 409 18.01 -10.67 11.43
C THR A 409 19.01 -10.80 10.27
N ASN A 410 19.14 -9.77 9.44
CA ASN A 410 20.09 -9.74 8.33
C ASN A 410 21.53 -9.82 8.82
N LYS A 411 21.90 -9.06 9.86
CA LYS A 411 23.24 -9.07 10.44
C LYS A 411 23.64 -10.45 10.98
N VAL A 412 22.71 -11.18 11.57
CA VAL A 412 22.93 -12.57 12.03
C VAL A 412 23.09 -13.53 10.85
N ILE A 413 22.27 -13.38 9.81
CA ILE A 413 22.38 -14.15 8.56
C ILE A 413 23.75 -13.93 7.90
N GLU A 414 24.15 -12.67 7.74
CA GLU A 414 25.41 -12.27 7.10
C GLU A 414 26.61 -12.79 7.88
N LYS A 415 26.60 -12.71 9.21
CA LYS A 415 27.67 -13.24 10.05
C LYS A 415 27.85 -14.75 9.88
N LYS A 416 26.79 -15.50 9.57
CA LYS A 416 26.86 -16.97 9.45
C LYS A 416 27.10 -17.47 8.03
N TYR A 417 26.62 -16.75 7.02
CA TYR A 417 26.63 -17.19 5.63
C TYR A 417 27.37 -16.24 4.66
N GLY A 418 27.91 -15.11 5.12
CA GLY A 418 28.56 -14.09 4.28
C GLY A 418 27.61 -12.95 3.86
N SER A 419 28.17 -11.84 3.36
CA SER A 419 27.40 -10.69 2.85
C SER A 419 26.59 -11.05 1.61
N ALA A 420 25.47 -10.36 1.45
CA ALA A 420 24.37 -10.70 0.56
C ALA A 420 24.34 -9.91 -0.76
N GLU A 421 25.41 -9.22 -1.14
CA GLU A 421 25.30 -8.08 -2.08
C GLU A 421 25.55 -8.40 -3.57
N GLU A 422 25.82 -9.64 -4.00
CA GLU A 422 26.10 -9.91 -5.42
C GLU A 422 25.39 -11.14 -6.02
N GLU A 423 24.17 -11.43 -5.55
CA GLU A 423 23.29 -12.35 -6.28
C GLU A 423 21.92 -11.69 -6.47
N GLU A 424 21.90 -10.61 -7.27
CA GLU A 424 20.73 -10.30 -8.11
C GLU A 424 20.56 -11.45 -9.10
N ILE A 425 20.05 -12.58 -8.60
CA ILE A 425 19.69 -13.68 -9.47
C ILE A 425 18.33 -13.33 -10.03
N SER A 426 18.30 -13.06 -11.33
CA SER A 426 17.12 -13.13 -12.18
C SER A 426 16.19 -14.22 -11.68
N ASP A 427 15.02 -13.82 -11.16
CA ASP A 427 13.98 -14.69 -10.58
C ASP A 427 13.51 -15.80 -11.53
N TRP A 428 13.97 -15.79 -12.78
CA TRP A 428 13.69 -16.76 -13.83
C TRP A 428 14.78 -17.84 -14.01
N GLU A 429 16.06 -17.54 -13.78
CA GLU A 429 17.16 -18.51 -13.99
C GLU A 429 17.32 -19.53 -12.84
N LEU A 430 16.83 -19.19 -11.65
CA LEU A 430 16.80 -20.10 -10.48
C LEU A 430 15.71 -21.17 -10.56
N ALA A 431 14.68 -20.99 -11.39
CA ALA A 431 13.61 -21.97 -11.54
C ALA A 431 14.07 -23.25 -12.27
N ILE A 432 15.21 -23.20 -12.98
CA ILE A 432 15.76 -24.33 -13.76
C ILE A 432 16.83 -25.11 -12.95
N LYS A 433 17.42 -24.52 -11.90
CA LYS A 433 18.32 -25.24 -10.97
C LYS A 433 17.50 -25.92 -9.87
N GLN A 434 17.62 -27.25 -9.81
CA GLN A 434 16.94 -28.14 -8.89
C GLN A 434 16.98 -27.67 -7.42
N THR A 435 15.79 -27.31 -6.90
CA THR A 435 15.27 -27.55 -5.54
C THR A 435 16.27 -27.73 -4.38
N ASP A 436 16.96 -26.67 -3.96
CA ASP A 436 17.38 -26.54 -2.57
C ASP A 436 17.23 -25.08 -2.12
N ILE A 437 16.31 -24.82 -1.18
CA ILE A 437 16.15 -23.50 -0.60
C ILE A 437 17.37 -23.25 0.29
N LYS A 438 18.20 -22.26 -0.05
CA LYS A 438 19.34 -21.86 0.78
C LYS A 438 18.81 -21.55 2.20
N PRO A 439 19.50 -21.95 3.29
CA PRO A 439 19.05 -21.69 4.67
C PRO A 439 18.72 -20.21 4.95
N LYS A 440 19.44 -19.29 4.29
CA LYS A 440 19.20 -17.85 4.29
C LYS A 440 17.82 -17.48 3.72
N GLU A 441 17.49 -17.99 2.54
CA GLU A 441 16.19 -17.74 1.91
C GLU A 441 15.05 -18.35 2.74
N LYS A 442 15.27 -19.53 3.33
CA LYS A 442 14.30 -20.17 4.20
C LYS A 442 13.95 -19.27 5.39
N ALA A 443 14.96 -18.74 6.09
CA ALA A 443 14.76 -17.83 7.22
C ALA A 443 14.01 -16.55 6.83
N ILE A 444 14.39 -15.94 5.70
CA ILE A 444 13.72 -14.74 5.18
C ILE A 444 12.25 -15.06 4.81
N ARG A 445 11.99 -16.16 4.11
CA ARG A 445 10.62 -16.56 3.75
C ARG A 445 9.78 -16.89 4.98
N THR A 446 10.36 -17.54 6.00
CA THR A 446 9.70 -17.79 7.29
C THR A 446 9.24 -16.49 7.96
N GLY A 447 10.12 -15.49 8.06
CA GLY A 447 9.74 -14.21 8.62
C GLY A 447 8.72 -13.47 7.75
N LEU A 448 8.84 -13.54 6.42
CA LEU A 448 7.88 -12.93 5.49
C LEU A 448 6.47 -13.51 5.70
N LEU A 449 6.35 -14.83 5.87
CA LEU A 449 5.07 -15.48 6.16
C LEU A 449 4.49 -15.04 7.50
N LEU A 450 5.32 -14.99 8.55
CA LEU A 450 4.86 -14.53 9.87
C LEU A 450 4.34 -13.08 9.81
N THR A 451 5.09 -12.18 9.16
CA THR A 451 4.70 -10.77 9.03
C THR A 451 3.51 -10.57 8.11
N ALA A 452 3.41 -11.34 7.03
CA ALA A 452 2.21 -11.36 6.19
C ALA A 452 0.99 -11.82 7.01
N GLY A 453 1.20 -12.78 7.92
CA GLY A 453 0.20 -13.20 8.89
C GLY A 453 -0.20 -12.07 9.83
N PHE A 454 0.74 -11.29 10.35
CA PHE A 454 0.41 -10.13 11.18
C PHE A 454 -0.48 -9.12 10.46
N VAL A 455 -0.13 -8.78 9.21
CA VAL A 455 -0.91 -7.84 8.39
C VAL A 455 -2.31 -8.40 8.10
N ALA A 456 -2.40 -9.66 7.66
CA ALA A 456 -3.67 -10.31 7.36
C ALA A 456 -4.55 -10.48 8.61
N GLY A 457 -3.97 -10.89 9.74
CA GLY A 457 -4.69 -11.10 10.99
C GLY A 457 -5.28 -9.81 11.55
N GLU A 458 -4.48 -8.74 11.59
CA GLU A 458 -4.97 -7.44 12.05
C GLU A 458 -6.06 -6.89 11.11
N ALA A 459 -5.89 -7.02 9.78
CA ALA A 459 -6.86 -6.56 8.80
C ALA A 459 -8.19 -7.33 8.88
N LEU A 460 -8.15 -8.67 8.86
CA LEU A 460 -9.34 -9.52 8.96
C LEU A 460 -10.08 -9.29 10.28
N MET A 461 -9.34 -9.17 11.39
CA MET A 461 -9.95 -8.85 12.67
C MET A 461 -10.55 -7.44 12.67
N GLY A 462 -9.89 -6.46 12.04
CA GLY A 462 -10.46 -5.11 11.86
C GLY A 462 -11.82 -5.13 11.17
N VAL A 463 -11.99 -5.97 10.14
CA VAL A 463 -13.27 -6.19 9.46
C VAL A 463 -14.30 -6.82 10.40
N ILE A 464 -13.92 -7.86 11.15
CA ILE A 464 -14.82 -8.50 12.13
C ILE A 464 -15.28 -7.48 13.20
N ILE A 465 -14.35 -6.68 13.71
CA ILE A 465 -14.65 -5.66 14.73
C ILE A 465 -15.56 -4.57 14.16
N ALA A 466 -15.30 -4.10 12.95
CA ALA A 466 -16.19 -3.14 12.28
C ALA A 466 -17.59 -3.74 12.05
N ALA A 467 -17.71 -5.05 11.80
CA ALA A 467 -19.00 -5.73 11.74
C ALA A 467 -19.70 -5.77 13.11
N LEU A 468 -18.97 -6.05 14.20
CA LEU A 468 -19.52 -6.00 15.56
C LEU A 468 -20.04 -4.60 15.91
N TYR A 469 -19.25 -3.56 15.61
CA TYR A 469 -19.68 -2.17 15.78
C TYR A 469 -20.92 -1.84 14.94
N SER A 470 -20.94 -2.24 13.67
CA SER A 470 -22.10 -2.02 12.80
C SER A 470 -23.37 -2.75 13.27
N LEU A 471 -23.22 -3.83 14.04
CA LEU A 471 -24.33 -4.58 14.64
C LEU A 471 -24.69 -4.08 16.06
N ASN A 472 -24.08 -2.99 16.53
CA ASN A 472 -24.20 -2.47 17.90
C ASN A 472 -23.84 -3.50 19.00
N ILE A 473 -22.91 -4.40 18.70
CA ILE A 473 -22.40 -5.38 19.65
C ILE A 473 -21.14 -4.81 20.30
N HIS A 474 -21.27 -4.33 21.54
CA HIS A 474 -20.16 -3.79 22.32
C HIS A 474 -19.74 -4.78 23.41
N ILE A 475 -18.54 -5.34 23.27
CA ILE A 475 -17.99 -6.34 24.20
C ILE A 475 -16.79 -5.72 24.93
N GLU A 476 -17.02 -4.63 25.66
CA GLU A 476 -15.95 -3.85 26.30
C GLU A 476 -15.69 -4.34 27.73
N LEU A 477 -14.43 -4.63 28.08
CA LEU A 477 -14.02 -4.98 29.45
C LEU A 477 -13.60 -3.75 30.28
N PHE A 478 -13.10 -2.70 29.63
CA PHE A 478 -12.75 -1.44 30.27
C PHE A 478 -13.53 -0.28 29.64
N PRO A 479 -13.94 0.73 30.44
CA PRO A 479 -14.53 1.95 29.92
C PRO A 479 -13.59 2.73 29.02
N SER A 480 -14.19 3.51 28.11
CA SER A 480 -13.45 4.32 27.17
C SER A 480 -12.45 5.27 27.80
N GLY A 481 -11.19 5.18 27.38
CA GLY A 481 -10.11 6.07 27.82
C GLY A 481 -9.46 5.65 29.14
N GLN A 482 -9.99 4.64 29.85
CA GLN A 482 -9.45 4.11 31.09
C GLN A 482 -8.61 2.84 30.89
N GLU A 483 -8.39 2.41 29.64
CA GLU A 483 -7.64 1.20 29.36
C GLU A 483 -6.16 1.37 29.75
N PRO A 484 -5.52 0.35 30.35
CA PRO A 484 -4.09 0.42 30.66
C PRO A 484 -3.25 0.39 29.37
N TRP A 485 -2.17 1.17 29.32
CA TRP A 485 -1.31 1.24 28.13
C TRP A 485 -0.20 0.18 28.11
N TRP A 486 0.28 -0.25 29.28
CA TRP A 486 1.45 -1.13 29.40
C TRP A 486 1.25 -2.56 28.87
N PRO A 487 0.06 -3.21 28.94
CA PRO A 487 -0.09 -4.57 28.42
C PRO A 487 0.11 -4.61 26.90
N ALA A 488 -0.31 -3.57 26.19
CA ALA A 488 -0.13 -3.44 24.75
C ALA A 488 1.35 -3.49 24.37
N LEU A 489 2.20 -2.74 25.08
CA LEU A 489 3.65 -2.70 24.81
C LEU A 489 4.33 -4.02 25.13
N LEU A 490 3.93 -4.71 26.20
CA LEU A 490 4.50 -6.02 26.54
C LEU A 490 4.18 -7.07 25.48
N VAL A 491 2.91 -7.19 25.08
CA VAL A 491 2.51 -8.17 24.07
C VAL A 491 3.08 -7.79 22.70
N TRP A 492 3.08 -6.51 22.34
CA TRP A 492 3.70 -6.03 21.10
C TRP A 492 5.22 -6.27 21.06
N GLY A 493 5.92 -6.01 22.18
CA GLY A 493 7.35 -6.31 22.33
C GLY A 493 7.63 -7.81 22.24
N TYR A 494 6.77 -8.65 22.81
CA TYR A 494 6.84 -10.11 22.68
C TYR A 494 6.66 -10.55 21.23
N LEU A 495 5.71 -9.99 20.49
CA LEU A 495 5.55 -10.26 19.05
C LEU A 495 6.79 -9.83 18.24
N GLY A 496 7.43 -8.72 18.61
CA GLY A 496 8.72 -8.32 18.05
C GLY A 496 9.85 -9.30 18.35
N ALA A 497 9.92 -9.79 19.59
CA ALA A 497 10.88 -10.83 19.97
C ALA A 497 10.65 -12.13 19.20
N LEU A 498 9.39 -12.54 19.01
CA LEU A 498 9.03 -13.70 18.17
C LEU A 498 9.42 -13.47 16.71
N LEU A 499 9.19 -12.27 16.18
CA LEU A 499 9.57 -11.91 14.83
C LEU A 499 11.08 -11.93 14.60
N LEU A 500 11.88 -11.65 15.63
CA LEU A 500 13.32 -11.84 15.60
C LEU A 500 13.69 -13.33 15.72
N TYR A 501 13.11 -14.02 16.70
CA TYR A 501 13.48 -15.40 17.06
C TYR A 501 13.09 -16.44 15.99
N ILE A 502 11.88 -16.38 15.44
CA ILE A 502 11.34 -17.41 14.54
C ILE A 502 12.18 -17.54 13.25
N PRO A 503 12.52 -16.46 12.53
CA PRO A 503 13.44 -16.53 11.39
C PRO A 503 14.83 -17.02 11.79
N MET A 504 15.33 -16.59 12.96
CA MET A 504 16.67 -16.98 13.44
C MET A 504 16.74 -18.42 13.93
N ARG A 505 15.64 -19.01 14.41
CA ARG A 505 15.59 -20.40 14.90
C ARG A 505 16.02 -21.38 13.81
N GLU A 506 15.58 -21.16 12.58
CA GLU A 506 15.97 -21.95 11.41
C GLU A 506 17.49 -21.92 11.16
N ILE A 507 18.13 -20.84 11.58
CA ILE A 507 19.57 -20.63 11.43
C ILE A 507 20.33 -21.18 12.63
N LEU A 508 19.85 -20.96 13.85
CA LEU A 508 20.53 -21.30 15.10
C LEU A 508 20.33 -22.77 15.50
N GLY A 509 19.22 -23.41 15.11
CA GLY A 509 18.83 -24.75 15.53
C GLY A 509 19.63 -25.93 14.98
N LYS A 510 20.69 -25.70 14.18
CA LYS A 510 21.60 -26.77 13.69
C LYS A 510 22.80 -27.05 14.62
N LYS A 511 22.77 -26.57 15.87
CA LYS A 511 23.71 -26.98 16.92
C LYS A 511 22.93 -27.69 18.04
N ALA A 512 22.58 -28.95 17.81
CA ALA A 512 22.22 -29.89 18.86
C ALA A 512 22.60 -31.29 18.38
#